data_AF-A0A432WE09-F1
#
_entry.id   AF-A0A432WE09-F1
#
_cell.length_a   1.000
_cell.length_b   1.000
_cell.length_c   1.000
_cell.angle_alpha   90.00
_cell.angle_beta   90.00
_cell.angle_gamma   90.00
#
_symmetry.space_group_name_H-M   'P 1'
#
loop_
_entity.id
_entity.type
_entity.pdbx_description
1 polymer ?
#
loop_
_entity_poly.entity_id
_entity_poly.type
_entity_poly.pdbx_seq_one_letter_code
_entity_poly.pdbx_strand_id
1 'polypeptide(L)'
;MTKNRYTWKAFWIRNLKTYGPVIPATIVLWDIVEYGRIVHEYFGWAFEGYGPPQQRWYRILASGFFLALLFATFIDAISTWHYLKNPDEIPKGDDEDN
;
A
#
# COMPACT_ATOMS: atom_id res chain seq x y z
N MET A 1 10.56 22.79 3.40
CA MET A 1 10.54 21.31 3.28
C MET A 1 11.32 20.73 4.45
N THR A 2 10.80 19.68 5.08
CA THR A 2 11.24 19.18 6.40
C THR A 2 12.64 18.59 6.32
N LYS A 3 13.63 19.29 6.88
CA LYS A 3 15.05 18.88 6.94
C LYS A 3 15.33 17.55 7.64
N ASN A 4 14.37 16.97 8.37
CA ASN A 4 14.55 15.72 9.11
C ASN A 4 13.58 14.64 8.62
N ARG A 5 14.08 13.69 7.83
CA ARG A 5 13.36 12.48 7.41
C ARG A 5 12.85 11.69 8.61
N TYR A 6 13.64 11.60 9.68
CA TYR A 6 13.34 10.78 10.86
C TYR A 6 12.51 11.50 11.93
N THR A 7 11.43 12.16 11.51
CA THR A 7 10.43 12.73 12.43
C THR A 7 9.09 12.03 12.25
N TRP A 8 8.29 11.95 13.32
CA TRP A 8 6.93 11.37 13.25
C TRP A 8 6.05 12.06 12.21
N LYS A 9 6.21 13.37 12.02
CA LYS A 9 5.50 14.12 10.98
C LYS A 9 5.91 13.66 9.58
N ALA A 10 7.21 13.51 9.32
CA ALA A 10 7.71 13.03 8.03
C ALA A 10 7.35 11.56 7.78
N PHE A 11 7.36 10.71 8.83
CA PHE A 11 6.87 9.34 8.78
C PHE A 11 5.42 9.26 8.30
N TRP A 12 4.51 10.05 8.88
CA TRP A 12 3.11 10.07 8.46
C TRP A 12 2.95 10.56 7.02
N ILE A 13 3.74 11.55 6.60
CA ILE A 13 3.71 12.03 5.20
C ILE A 13 4.21 10.95 4.24
N ARG A 14 5.29 10.23 4.56
CA ARG A 14 5.79 9.11 3.74
C ARG A 14 4.76 7.99 3.65
N ASN A 15 4.20 7.58 4.78
CA ASN A 15 3.17 6.55 4.79
C ASN A 15 1.95 7.02 3.98
N LEU A 16 1.47 8.24 4.16
CA LEU A 16 0.35 8.74 3.35
C LEU A 16 0.64 8.71 1.84
N LYS A 17 1.87 9.08 1.43
CA LYS A 17 2.32 8.99 0.03
C LYS A 17 2.34 7.54 -0.50
N THR A 18 2.70 6.57 0.34
CA THR A 18 2.74 5.15 -0.03
C THR A 18 1.33 4.52 -0.03
N TYR A 19 0.52 4.79 0.99
CA TYR A 19 -0.84 4.25 1.11
C TYR A 19 -1.80 4.88 0.09
N GLY A 20 -1.59 6.14 -0.28
CA GLY A 20 -2.42 6.88 -1.25
C GLY A 20 -2.67 6.14 -2.58
N PRO A 21 -1.64 5.66 -3.29
CA PRO A 21 -1.81 4.86 -4.51
C PRO A 21 -2.08 3.37 -4.23
N VAL A 22 -1.58 2.81 -3.13
CA VAL A 22 -1.68 1.37 -2.87
C VAL A 22 -3.08 0.96 -2.41
N ILE A 23 -3.77 1.76 -1.58
CA ILE A 23 -5.14 1.45 -1.14
C ILE A 23 -6.11 1.37 -2.33
N PRO A 24 -6.21 2.37 -3.23
CA PRO A 24 -7.08 2.30 -4.40
C PRO A 24 -6.73 1.12 -5.31
N ALA A 25 -5.44 0.86 -5.55
CA ALA A 25 -5.00 -0.29 -6.35
C ALA A 25 -5.44 -1.62 -5.71
N THR A 26 -5.36 -1.73 -4.38
CA THR A 26 -5.77 -2.90 -3.62
C THR A 26 -7.28 -3.11 -3.71
N ILE A 27 -8.09 -2.05 -3.57
CA ILE A 27 -9.56 -2.11 -3.71
C ILE A 27 -9.93 -2.53 -5.13
N VAL A 28 -9.32 -1.92 -6.14
CA VAL A 28 -9.56 -2.28 -7.55
C VAL A 28 -9.25 -3.75 -7.77
N LEU A 29 -8.10 -4.25 -7.29
CA LEU A 29 -7.75 -5.67 -7.41
C LEU A 29 -8.71 -6.56 -6.61
N TRP A 30 -9.14 -6.14 -5.42
CA TRP A 30 -10.02 -6.91 -4.53
C TRP A 30 -11.43 -7.13 -5.09
N ASP A 31 -11.91 -6.20 -5.91
CA ASP A 31 -13.24 -6.21 -6.52
C ASP A 31 -13.18 -6.19 -8.05
N ILE A 32 -12.02 -6.46 -8.66
CA ILE A 32 -11.81 -6.34 -10.13
C ILE A 32 -12.80 -7.19 -10.92
N VAL A 33 -13.14 -8.35 -10.37
CA VAL A 33 -14.13 -9.29 -10.88
C VAL A 33 -15.54 -8.72 -10.81
N GLU A 34 -15.93 -8.16 -9.66
CA GLU A 34 -17.22 -7.51 -9.48
C GLU A 34 -17.38 -6.28 -10.37
N TYR A 35 -16.33 -5.45 -10.51
CA TYR A 35 -16.31 -4.32 -11.45
C TYR A 35 -16.44 -4.79 -12.90
N GLY A 36 -15.72 -5.85 -13.29
CA GLY A 36 -15.83 -6.45 -14.62
C GLY A 36 -17.25 -6.93 -14.92
N ARG A 37 -17.94 -7.52 -13.95
CA ARG A 37 -19.34 -7.93 -14.08
C ARG A 37 -20.28 -6.74 -14.27
N ILE A 38 -20.14 -5.69 -13.47
CA ILE A 38 -20.97 -4.47 -13.57
C ILE A 38 -20.80 -3.80 -14.94
N VAL A 39 -19.56 -3.62 -15.39
CA VAL A 39 -19.27 -3.03 -16.71
C VAL A 39 -19.89 -3.89 -17.81
N HIS A 40 -19.78 -5.21 -17.71
CA HIS A 40 -20.27 -6.11 -18.74
C HIS A 40 -21.80 -6.26 -18.77
N GLU A 41 -22.47 -6.30 -17.61
CA GLU A 41 -23.94 -6.22 -17.50
C GLU A 41 -24.46 -4.92 -18.13
N TYR A 42 -23.73 -3.81 -17.99
CA TYR A 42 -24.07 -2.53 -18.63
C TYR A 42 -23.98 -2.57 -20.17
N PHE A 43 -23.12 -3.42 -20.74
CA PHE A 43 -23.00 -3.63 -22.20
C PHE A 43 -23.85 -4.81 -22.73
N GLY A 44 -24.67 -5.45 -21.89
CA GLY A 44 -25.73 -6.37 -22.33
C GLY A 44 -25.28 -7.79 -22.68
N TRP A 45 -24.07 -8.21 -22.31
CA TRP A 45 -23.66 -9.61 -22.43
C TRP A 45 -23.76 -10.30 -21.06
N ALA A 46 -24.41 -11.47 -21.00
CA ALA A 46 -24.54 -12.24 -19.76
C ALA A 46 -23.42 -13.29 -19.68
N PHE A 47 -22.53 -13.17 -18.68
CA PHE A 47 -21.63 -14.28 -18.32
C PHE A 47 -22.40 -15.23 -17.40
N GLU A 48 -23.12 -16.19 -17.98
CA GLU A 48 -23.45 -17.41 -17.27
C GLU A 48 -22.14 -18.18 -17.04
N GLY A 49 -21.67 -18.21 -15.78
CA GLY A 49 -20.51 -19.01 -15.39
C GLY A 49 -19.31 -18.27 -14.82
N TYR A 50 -19.48 -17.12 -14.16
CA TYR A 50 -18.41 -16.61 -13.31
C TYR A 50 -18.08 -17.67 -12.24
N GLY A 51 -16.89 -18.26 -12.36
CA GLY A 51 -16.50 -19.49 -11.68
C GLY A 51 -16.60 -19.41 -10.15
N PRO A 52 -16.60 -20.58 -9.48
CA PRO A 52 -16.89 -20.69 -8.05
C PRO A 52 -16.00 -19.79 -7.18
N PRO A 53 -16.43 -19.46 -5.93
CA PRO A 53 -15.71 -18.61 -4.98
C PRO A 53 -14.24 -18.97 -4.74
N GLN A 54 -13.82 -20.16 -5.15
CA GLN A 54 -12.46 -20.70 -5.11
C GLN A 54 -11.49 -19.98 -6.07
N GLN A 55 -11.96 -19.24 -7.08
CA GLN A 55 -11.11 -18.45 -8.00
C GLN A 55 -10.80 -17.03 -7.50
N ARG A 56 -10.95 -16.75 -6.19
CA ARG A 56 -10.62 -15.46 -5.56
C ARG A 56 -9.13 -15.29 -5.22
N TRP A 57 -8.23 -15.87 -6.03
CA TRP A 57 -6.78 -15.80 -5.83
C TRP A 57 -6.27 -14.34 -5.85
N TYR A 58 -6.94 -13.46 -6.60
CA TYR A 58 -6.66 -12.03 -6.62
C TYR A 58 -6.84 -11.36 -5.24
N ARG A 59 -7.73 -11.88 -4.38
CA ARG A 59 -7.89 -11.43 -2.99
C ARG A 59 -6.75 -11.89 -2.10
N ILE A 60 -6.22 -13.09 -2.33
CA ILE A 60 -5.02 -13.58 -1.61
C ILE A 60 -3.81 -12.72 -1.97
N LEU A 61 -3.63 -12.39 -3.25
CA LEU A 61 -2.58 -11.48 -3.69
C LEU A 61 -2.74 -10.09 -3.08
N ALA A 62 -3.95 -9.52 -3.12
CA ALA A 62 -4.25 -8.23 -2.50
C ALA A 62 -3.97 -8.22 -0.99
N SER A 63 -4.34 -9.29 -0.26
CA SER A 63 -3.98 -9.47 1.15
C SER A 63 -2.46 -9.53 1.36
N GLY A 64 -1.72 -10.21 0.46
CA GLY A 64 -0.26 -10.26 0.50
C GLY A 64 0.38 -8.88 0.33
N PHE A 65 -0.11 -8.07 -0.60
CA PHE A 65 0.33 -6.68 -0.76
C PHE A 65 0.04 -5.84 0.49
N PHE A 66 -1.11 -6.02 1.12
CA PHE A 66 -1.46 -5.31 2.35
C PHE A 66 -0.53 -5.70 3.51
N LEU A 67 -0.22 -6.99 3.67
CA LEU A 67 0.74 -7.46 4.68
C LEU A 67 2.15 -6.91 4.46
N ALA A 68 2.63 -6.90 3.22
CA ALA A 68 3.92 -6.32 2.88
C ALA A 68 3.98 -4.81 3.20
N LEU A 69 2.89 -4.08 2.90
CA LEU A 69 2.76 -2.67 3.23
C LEU A 69 2.82 -2.42 4.74
N LEU A 70 2.07 -3.20 5.53
CA LEU A 70 2.12 -3.12 7.00
C LEU A 70 3.53 -3.40 7.54
N PHE A 71 4.22 -4.40 6.98
CA PHE A 71 5.58 -4.72 7.38
C PHE A 71 6.56 -3.60 7.04
N ALA A 72 6.46 -3.01 5.85
CA ALA A 72 7.28 -1.85 5.46
C ALA A 72 7.04 -0.65 6.39
N THR A 73 5.78 -0.37 6.73
CA THR A 73 5.41 0.69 7.69
C THR A 73 5.96 0.42 9.08
N PHE A 74 5.94 -0.84 9.53
CA PHE A 74 6.51 -1.24 10.81
C PHE A 74 8.03 -1.00 10.86
N ILE A 75 8.75 -1.39 9.81
CA ILE A 75 10.19 -1.12 9.70
C ILE A 75 10.47 0.40 9.71
N ASP A 76 9.73 1.18 8.91
CA ASP A 76 9.92 2.65 8.85
C ASP A 76 9.60 3.32 10.20
N ALA A 77 8.66 2.78 10.97
CA ALA A 77 8.36 3.25 12.32
C ALA A 77 9.50 2.96 13.30
N ILE A 78 10.10 1.76 13.24
CA ILE A 78 11.27 1.39 14.03
C ILE A 78 12.46 2.28 13.67
N SER A 79 12.76 2.45 12.38
CA SER A 79 13.83 3.32 11.92
C SER A 79 13.62 4.75 12.39
N THR A 80 12.40 5.29 12.25
CA THR A 80 12.06 6.63 12.73
C THR A 80 12.26 6.76 14.25
N TRP A 81 11.85 5.77 15.03
CA TRP A 81 12.05 5.78 16.48
C TRP A 81 13.53 5.69 16.88
N HIS A 82 14.29 4.82 16.21
CA HIS A 82 15.72 4.60 16.47
C HIS A 82 16.53 5.85 16.16
N TYR A 83 16.37 6.44 14.97
CA TYR A 83 17.13 7.62 14.56
C TYR A 83 16.67 8.92 15.24
N LEU A 84 15.44 8.97 15.75
CA LEU A 84 15.01 10.07 16.61
C LEU A 84 15.67 10.01 18.00
N LYS A 85 16.08 8.82 18.46
CA LYS A 85 16.85 8.63 19.70
C LYS A 85 18.36 8.75 19.50
N ASN A 86 18.87 8.25 18.37
CA ASN A 86 20.29 8.23 18.01
C ASN A 86 20.51 9.00 16.70
N PRO A 87 20.47 10.34 16.72
CA PRO A 87 20.59 11.15 15.51
C PRO A 87 21.99 11.09 14.87
N ASP A 88 23.01 10.68 15.62
CA ASP A 88 24.38 10.49 15.17
C ASP A 88 24.58 9.24 14.29
N GLU A 89 23.64 8.29 14.36
CA GLU A 89 23.65 7.06 13.57
C GLU A 89 22.91 7.21 12.23
N ILE A 90 22.39 8.40 11.93
CA ILE A 90 21.65 8.68 10.68
C ILE A 90 22.58 8.43 9.46
N PRO A 91 22.16 7.59 8.50
CA PRO A 91 22.92 7.37 7.28
C PRO A 91 23.06 8.66 6.49
N LYS A 92 24.30 9.02 6.12
CA LYS A 92 24.62 10.30 5.44
C LYS A 92 23.92 10.53 4.10
N GLY A 93 23.37 9.49 3.46
CA GLY A 93 22.60 9.61 2.22
C GLY A 93 21.12 9.96 2.43
N ASP A 94 20.59 9.82 3.64
CA ASP A 94 19.15 10.02 3.88
C ASP A 94 18.76 11.48 4.17
N ASP A 95 19.76 12.31 4.50
CA ASP A 95 19.59 13.74 4.79
C ASP A 95 19.69 14.62 3.53
N GLU A 96 20.33 14.12 2.45
CA GLU A 96 20.57 14.89 1.21
C GLU A 96 19.47 14.73 0.15
N ASP A 97 18.61 13.71 0.26
CA ASP A 97 17.61 13.35 -0.77
C ASP A 97 16.19 13.93 -0.55
N ASN A 98 16.04 15.04 0.21
CA ASN A 98 14.73 15.73 0.40
C ASN A 98 14.69 17.18 -0.07
#